data_AF-A0A8S8YKM9-F1
#
_entry.id   AF-A0A8S8YKM9-F1
#
_cell.length_a   1.000
_cell.length_b   1.000
_cell.length_c   1.000
_cell.angle_alpha   90.00
_cell.angle_beta   90.00
_cell.angle_gamma   90.00
#
_symmetry.space_group_name_H-M   'P 1'
#
loop_
_entity.id
_entity.type
_entity.pdbx_description
1 polymer ?
#
loop_
_entity_poly.entity_id
_entity_poly.type
_entity_poly.pdbx_seq_one_letter_code
_entity_poly.pdbx_strand_id
1 'polypeptide(L)'
;MGPGSCNPIEEHAFLVEELAMWIHGILDTGWGRGVRRVQAEGERGLVDFITAQLTGIGGNESMVMQAISGFKSEYPELGVPWEWDVEVRSALAHHLVVLFSRFVWLQTRRMSPSRGPGSIGGKGRSRRRHSCTHQCRSELALRRAAKAGFIHYPPGAVGFTLTDQGESELNPAQRKGLDAISTHSSVWEVQV
;
A
#
# COMPACT_ATOMS: atom_id res chain seq x y z
N MET A 1 -12.06 20.60 -10.41
CA MET A 1 -11.08 19.59 -10.84
C MET A 1 -10.95 19.71 -12.35
N GLY A 2 -9.74 19.84 -12.89
CA GLY A 2 -9.51 19.99 -14.33
C GLY A 2 -9.58 18.65 -15.09
N PRO A 3 -9.76 18.66 -16.42
CA PRO A 3 -9.73 17.45 -17.23
C PRO A 3 -8.36 16.75 -17.08
N GLY A 4 -8.36 15.47 -16.71
CA GLY A 4 -7.15 14.70 -16.35
C GLY A 4 -6.91 14.53 -14.85
N SER A 5 -7.85 14.94 -13.98
CA SER A 5 -7.75 14.65 -12.55
C SER A 5 -8.02 13.17 -12.27
N CYS A 6 -6.97 12.43 -11.92
CA CYS A 6 -7.02 11.05 -11.47
C CYS A 6 -7.87 10.94 -10.19
N ASN A 7 -9.03 10.28 -10.27
CA ASN A 7 -9.88 10.04 -9.11
C ASN A 7 -9.23 8.95 -8.24
N PRO A 8 -8.77 9.23 -7.01
CA PRO A 8 -8.06 8.27 -6.19
C PRO A 8 -8.90 7.06 -5.78
N ILE A 9 -10.23 7.12 -5.95
CA ILE A 9 -11.11 5.97 -5.71
C ILE A 9 -11.09 5.02 -6.90
N GLU A 10 -11.24 5.56 -8.11
CA GLU A 10 -11.19 4.79 -9.35
C GLU A 10 -9.79 4.19 -9.53
N GLU A 11 -8.74 4.96 -9.26
CA GLU A 11 -7.36 4.49 -9.36
C GLU A 11 -7.08 3.34 -8.38
N HIS A 12 -7.63 3.42 -7.16
CA HIS A 12 -7.51 2.33 -6.19
C HIS A 12 -8.24 1.07 -6.67
N ALA A 13 -9.46 1.21 -7.22
CA ALA A 13 -10.22 0.08 -7.74
C ALA A 13 -9.49 -0.58 -8.92
N PHE A 14 -8.97 0.23 -9.84
CA PHE A 14 -8.13 -0.23 -10.95
C PHE A 14 -6.90 -1.00 -10.47
N LEU A 15 -6.15 -0.47 -9.49
CA LEU A 15 -4.98 -1.17 -8.94
C LEU A 15 -5.33 -2.50 -8.27
N VAL A 16 -6.47 -2.59 -7.59
CA VAL A 16 -6.91 -3.85 -6.97
C VAL A 16 -7.21 -4.90 -8.05
N GLU A 17 -7.87 -4.48 -9.14
CA GLU A 17 -8.17 -5.34 -10.29
C GLU A 17 -6.88 -5.85 -10.97
N GLU A 18 -5.94 -4.95 -11.26
CA GLU A 18 -4.64 -5.29 -11.87
C GLU A 18 -3.84 -6.27 -11.01
N LEU A 19 -3.82 -6.05 -9.69
CA LEU A 19 -3.17 -6.97 -8.76
C LEU A 19 -3.87 -8.34 -8.74
N ALA A 20 -5.19 -8.38 -8.87
CA ALA A 20 -5.94 -9.63 -8.89
C ALA A 20 -5.65 -10.41 -10.17
N MET A 21 -5.64 -9.75 -11.32
CA MET A 21 -5.23 -10.35 -12.60
C MET A 21 -3.77 -10.84 -12.57
N TRP A 22 -2.87 -10.08 -11.94
CA TRP A 22 -1.47 -10.51 -11.78
C TRP A 22 -1.35 -11.77 -10.90
N ILE A 23 -2.02 -11.81 -9.75
CA ILE A 23 -2.05 -13.00 -8.88
C ILE A 23 -2.68 -14.18 -9.62
N HIS A 24 -3.77 -13.96 -10.36
CA HIS A 24 -4.38 -14.98 -11.19
C HIS A 24 -3.36 -15.57 -12.18
N GLY A 25 -2.59 -14.71 -12.87
CA GLY A 25 -1.51 -15.15 -13.75
C GLY A 25 -0.43 -15.99 -13.05
N ILE A 26 -0.02 -15.59 -11.85
CA ILE A 26 0.92 -16.39 -11.03
C ILE A 26 0.33 -17.78 -10.74
N LEU A 27 -0.91 -17.83 -10.27
CA LEU A 27 -1.58 -19.09 -9.93
C LEU A 27 -1.78 -19.98 -11.16
N ASP A 28 -2.13 -19.41 -12.31
CA ASP A 28 -2.40 -20.13 -13.54
C ASP A 28 -1.15 -20.86 -14.07
N THR A 29 0.02 -20.20 -14.04
CA THR A 29 1.30 -20.83 -14.47
C THR A 29 1.65 -22.10 -13.69
N GLY A 30 1.21 -22.19 -12.43
CA GLY A 30 1.47 -23.31 -11.54
C GLY A 30 0.29 -24.25 -11.33
N TRP A 31 -0.89 -23.93 -11.88
CA TRP A 31 -2.16 -24.52 -11.43
C TRP A 31 -2.20 -26.04 -11.56
N GLY A 32 -1.71 -26.57 -12.69
CA GLY A 32 -1.67 -28.03 -12.90
C GLY A 32 -0.81 -28.78 -11.87
N ARG A 33 0.25 -28.17 -11.33
CA ARG A 33 1.03 -28.75 -10.22
C ARG A 33 0.29 -28.62 -8.88
N GLY A 34 -0.40 -27.50 -8.67
CA GLY A 34 -1.27 -27.28 -7.53
C GLY A 34 -2.37 -28.33 -7.44
N VAL A 35 -3.10 -28.56 -8.54
CA VAL A 35 -4.15 -29.59 -8.64
C VAL A 35 -3.66 -30.97 -8.21
N ARG A 36 -2.49 -31.40 -8.69
CA ARG A 36 -1.92 -32.71 -8.32
C ARG A 36 -1.62 -32.81 -6.82
N ARG A 37 -1.16 -31.72 -6.20
CA ARG A 37 -0.96 -31.66 -4.75
C ARG A 37 -2.27 -31.72 -3.99
N VAL A 38 -3.29 -30.99 -4.45
CA VAL A 38 -4.63 -31.04 -3.86
C VAL A 38 -5.22 -32.44 -3.92
N GLN A 39 -5.01 -33.17 -5.02
CA GLN A 39 -5.48 -34.55 -5.14
C GLN A 39 -4.77 -35.51 -4.16
N ALA A 40 -3.51 -35.26 -3.82
CA ALA A 40 -2.73 -36.09 -2.91
C ALA A 40 -2.94 -35.73 -1.42
N GLU A 41 -3.04 -34.43 -1.11
CA GLU A 41 -2.97 -33.88 0.26
C GLU A 41 -4.29 -33.20 0.69
N GLY A 42 -5.30 -33.16 -0.19
CA GLY A 42 -6.58 -32.50 0.05
C GLY A 42 -6.45 -30.97 0.10
N GLU A 43 -7.25 -30.33 0.96
CA GLU A 43 -7.28 -28.86 1.07
C GLU A 43 -5.93 -28.27 1.50
N ARG A 44 -5.14 -29.01 2.28
CA ARG A 44 -3.82 -28.58 2.72
C ARG A 44 -2.87 -28.41 1.53
N GLY A 45 -2.96 -29.29 0.54
CA GLY A 45 -2.18 -29.18 -0.70
C GLY A 45 -2.48 -27.89 -1.48
N LEU A 46 -3.71 -27.35 -1.37
CA LEU A 46 -4.09 -26.08 -2.00
C LEU A 46 -3.44 -24.90 -1.26
N VAL A 47 -3.52 -24.92 0.07
CA VAL A 47 -2.90 -23.90 0.94
C VAL A 47 -1.40 -23.87 0.71
N ASP A 48 -0.73 -25.02 0.70
CA ASP A 48 0.72 -25.13 0.54
C ASP A 48 1.16 -24.69 -0.86
N PHE A 49 0.39 -25.03 -1.89
CA PHE A 49 0.65 -24.57 -3.25
C PHE A 49 0.53 -23.04 -3.36
N ILE A 50 -0.59 -22.45 -2.92
CA ILE A 50 -0.81 -21.00 -3.01
C ILE A 50 0.21 -20.26 -2.15
N THR A 51 0.49 -20.75 -0.94
CA THR A 51 1.51 -20.17 -0.07
C THR A 51 2.87 -20.17 -0.76
N ALA A 52 3.30 -21.29 -1.35
CA ALA A 52 4.58 -21.37 -2.08
C ALA A 52 4.65 -20.44 -3.31
N GLN A 53 3.53 -20.15 -3.97
CA GLN A 53 3.50 -19.16 -5.05
C GLN A 53 3.60 -17.73 -4.52
N LEU A 54 2.94 -17.44 -3.40
CA LEU A 54 2.83 -16.07 -2.87
C LEU A 54 3.90 -15.73 -1.83
N THR A 55 4.74 -16.67 -1.40
CA THR A 55 5.86 -16.40 -0.47
C THR A 55 6.81 -15.32 -0.98
N GLY A 56 7.01 -15.24 -2.31
CA GLY A 56 7.87 -14.22 -2.92
C GLY A 56 7.34 -12.78 -2.76
N ILE A 57 6.05 -12.62 -2.49
CA ILE A 57 5.38 -11.33 -2.27
C ILE A 57 4.95 -11.13 -0.81
N GLY A 58 5.43 -11.97 0.12
CA GLY A 58 5.10 -11.89 1.54
C GLY A 58 3.85 -12.69 1.96
N GLY A 59 3.43 -13.65 1.14
CA GLY A 59 2.43 -14.66 1.46
C GLY A 59 2.72 -15.41 2.76
N ASN A 60 1.75 -15.44 3.67
CA ASN A 60 1.80 -16.26 4.87
C ASN A 60 0.65 -17.28 4.83
N GLU A 61 0.90 -18.50 5.29
CA GLU A 61 -0.05 -19.62 5.35
C GLU A 61 -1.37 -19.20 6.03
N SER A 62 -1.30 -18.51 7.17
CA SER A 62 -2.49 -18.05 7.89
C SER A 62 -3.36 -17.08 7.06
N MET A 63 -2.74 -16.26 6.21
CA MET A 63 -3.47 -15.34 5.33
C MET A 63 -4.15 -16.11 4.19
N VAL A 64 -3.45 -17.08 3.61
CA VAL A 64 -3.96 -17.93 2.53
C VAL A 64 -5.12 -18.80 3.03
N MET A 65 -5.00 -19.40 4.21
CA MET A 65 -6.09 -20.16 4.83
C MET A 65 -7.34 -19.31 5.04
N GLN A 66 -7.17 -18.07 5.56
CA GLN A 66 -8.28 -17.14 5.72
C GLN A 66 -8.89 -16.74 4.38
N ALA A 67 -8.09 -16.55 3.34
CA ALA A 67 -8.56 -16.24 1.99
C ALA A 67 -9.42 -17.36 1.41
N ILE A 68 -8.92 -18.61 1.47
CA ILE A 68 -9.64 -19.78 0.96
C ILE A 68 -10.91 -20.02 1.75
N SER A 69 -10.86 -19.88 3.08
CA SER A 69 -12.05 -20.03 3.93
C SER A 69 -13.10 -18.96 3.64
N GLY A 70 -12.69 -17.70 3.44
CA GLY A 70 -13.61 -16.62 3.08
C GLY A 70 -14.23 -16.83 1.69
N PHE A 71 -13.41 -17.24 0.73
CA PHE A 71 -13.85 -17.57 -0.62
C PHE A 71 -14.88 -18.70 -0.65
N LYS A 72 -14.61 -19.82 0.03
CA LYS A 72 -15.57 -20.94 0.13
C LYS A 72 -16.87 -20.55 0.83
N SER A 73 -16.81 -19.59 1.77
CA SER A 73 -18.02 -19.09 2.43
C SER A 73 -18.89 -18.23 1.50
N GLU A 74 -18.31 -17.55 0.52
CA GLU A 74 -19.02 -16.73 -0.45
C GLU A 74 -19.55 -17.57 -1.63
N TYR A 75 -18.86 -18.68 -1.93
CA TYR A 75 -19.21 -19.59 -3.01
C TYR A 75 -19.42 -21.03 -2.47
N PRO A 76 -20.60 -21.34 -1.90
CA PRO A 76 -20.88 -22.62 -1.24
C PRO A 76 -21.02 -23.80 -2.20
N GLU A 77 -21.43 -23.55 -3.46
CA GLU A 77 -21.61 -24.56 -4.51
C GLU A 77 -20.31 -24.78 -5.31
N LEU A 78 -19.16 -24.69 -4.65
CA LEU A 78 -17.88 -24.90 -5.32
C LEU A 78 -17.62 -26.39 -5.53
N GLY A 79 -17.36 -26.75 -6.78
CA GLY A 79 -16.80 -28.05 -7.13
C GLY A 79 -15.36 -28.21 -6.62
N VAL A 80 -14.76 -29.33 -7.02
CA VAL A 80 -13.38 -29.68 -6.68
C VAL A 80 -12.37 -28.76 -7.40
N PRO A 81 -11.20 -28.45 -6.80
CA PRO A 81 -10.26 -27.46 -7.34
C PRO A 81 -9.73 -27.72 -8.77
N TRP A 82 -9.81 -28.95 -9.26
CA TRP A 82 -9.42 -29.27 -10.65
C TRP A 82 -10.52 -29.01 -11.68
N GLU A 83 -11.74 -28.72 -11.25
CA GLU A 83 -12.87 -28.33 -12.10
C GLU A 83 -13.09 -26.82 -12.12
N TRP A 84 -12.30 -26.05 -11.35
CA TRP A 84 -12.41 -24.60 -11.32
C TRP A 84 -12.03 -24.00 -12.67
N ASP A 85 -12.97 -23.27 -13.25
CA ASP A 85 -12.78 -22.50 -14.47
C ASP A 85 -11.89 -21.26 -14.24
N VAL A 86 -11.69 -20.47 -15.29
CA VAL A 86 -10.84 -19.27 -15.23
C VAL A 86 -11.50 -18.21 -14.32
N GLU A 87 -12.82 -18.15 -14.33
CA GLU A 87 -13.65 -17.22 -13.60
C GLU A 87 -13.55 -17.45 -12.08
N VAL A 88 -13.68 -18.70 -11.64
CA VAL A 88 -13.53 -19.13 -10.25
C VAL A 88 -12.10 -18.89 -9.76
N ARG A 89 -11.09 -19.16 -10.59
CA ARG A 89 -9.69 -18.89 -10.24
C ARG A 89 -9.38 -17.39 -10.17
N SER A 90 -9.99 -16.59 -11.03
CA SER A 90 -9.91 -15.13 -10.97
C SER A 90 -10.59 -14.60 -9.70
N ALA A 91 -11.75 -15.13 -9.33
CA ALA A 91 -12.43 -14.78 -8.07
C ALA A 91 -11.58 -15.14 -6.85
N LEU A 92 -10.93 -16.30 -6.83
CA LEU A 92 -9.97 -16.66 -5.77
C LEU A 92 -8.82 -15.64 -5.68
N ALA A 93 -8.27 -15.20 -6.81
CA ALA A 93 -7.21 -14.19 -6.85
C ALA A 93 -7.68 -12.85 -6.27
N HIS A 94 -8.92 -12.44 -6.54
CA HIS A 94 -9.52 -11.26 -5.92
C HIS A 94 -9.58 -11.35 -4.40
N HIS A 95 -10.04 -12.49 -3.85
CA HIS A 95 -10.07 -12.71 -2.40
C HIS A 95 -8.68 -12.64 -1.76
N LEU A 96 -7.67 -13.17 -2.45
CA LEU A 96 -6.28 -13.08 -2.01
C LEU A 96 -5.82 -11.61 -1.94
N VAL A 97 -6.01 -10.82 -3.00
CA VAL A 97 -5.60 -9.40 -3.04
C VAL A 97 -6.25 -8.58 -1.94
N VAL A 98 -7.55 -8.76 -1.70
CA VAL A 98 -8.28 -8.01 -0.67
C VAL A 98 -7.68 -8.25 0.71
N LEU A 99 -7.33 -9.50 1.04
CA LEU A 99 -6.69 -9.82 2.30
C LEU A 99 -5.24 -9.34 2.36
N PHE A 100 -4.45 -9.52 1.30
CA PHE A 100 -3.07 -8.99 1.25
C PHE A 100 -3.04 -7.47 1.45
N SER A 101 -3.91 -6.75 0.75
CA SER A 101 -4.01 -5.29 0.86
C SER A 101 -4.39 -4.86 2.28
N ARG A 102 -5.32 -5.60 2.92
CA ARG A 102 -5.70 -5.35 4.32
C ARG A 102 -4.54 -5.62 5.28
N PHE A 103 -3.80 -6.72 5.11
CA PHE A 103 -2.66 -7.06 5.94
C PHE A 103 -1.52 -6.05 5.81
N VAL A 104 -1.14 -5.67 4.59
CA VAL A 104 -0.13 -4.63 4.35
C VAL A 104 -0.54 -3.31 5.01
N TRP A 105 -1.79 -2.89 4.85
CA TRP A 105 -2.27 -1.65 5.47
C TRP A 105 -2.23 -1.66 7.00
N LEU A 106 -2.59 -2.80 7.62
CA LEU A 106 -2.51 -2.97 9.07
C LEU A 106 -1.05 -2.94 9.57
N GLN A 107 -0.12 -3.54 8.84
CA GLN A 107 1.30 -3.53 9.22
C GLN A 107 1.94 -2.15 9.09
N THR A 108 1.63 -1.42 8.01
CA THR A 108 2.09 -0.03 7.83
C THR A 108 1.59 0.90 8.95
N ARG A 109 0.36 0.69 9.44
CA ARG A 109 -0.15 1.43 10.61
C ARG A 109 0.62 1.13 11.89
N ARG A 110 1.04 -0.11 12.10
CA ARG A 110 1.82 -0.52 13.28
C ARG A 110 3.24 0.06 13.28
N MET A 111 3.85 0.20 12.09
CA MET A 111 5.20 0.75 11.93
C MET A 111 5.28 2.29 12.04
N SER A 112 4.14 2.99 12.09
CA SER A 112 4.08 4.43 12.36
C SER A 112 3.31 4.70 13.66
N PRO A 113 3.93 4.47 14.84
CA PRO A 113 3.28 4.70 16.13
C PRO A 113 3.24 6.18 16.53
N SER A 114 3.77 7.12 15.72
CA SER A 114 3.84 8.55 16.06
C SER A 114 2.48 9.29 16.07
N ARG A 115 1.36 8.56 15.96
CA ARG A 115 0.05 9.05 16.39
C ARG A 115 -0.48 8.17 17.51
N GLY A 116 -0.03 8.46 18.73
CA GLY A 116 -0.68 7.98 19.95
C GLY A 116 -2.14 8.49 20.01
N PRO A 117 -3.06 7.73 20.62
CA PRO A 117 -4.46 8.13 20.76
C PRO A 117 -4.58 9.15 21.92
N GLY A 118 -4.24 10.41 21.64
CA GLY A 118 -4.45 11.53 22.54
C GLY A 118 -5.34 12.57 21.89
N SER A 119 -6.61 12.64 22.32
CA SER A 119 -7.62 13.63 21.94
C SER A 119 -8.27 13.50 20.56
N ILE A 120 -9.31 12.67 20.48
CA ILE A 120 -10.44 12.89 19.56
C ILE A 120 -11.65 13.24 20.43
N GLY A 121 -11.66 14.45 20.97
CA GLY A 121 -12.87 15.12 21.40
C GLY A 121 -13.32 16.05 20.28
N GLY A 122 -14.21 15.58 19.40
CA GLY A 122 -14.74 16.41 18.31
C GLY A 122 -15.38 15.59 17.21
N LYS A 123 -16.71 15.51 17.21
CA LYS A 123 -17.51 14.94 16.11
C LYS A 123 -17.22 15.73 14.83
N GLY A 124 -16.61 15.07 13.85
CA GLY A 124 -16.30 15.65 12.55
C GLY A 124 -15.55 14.66 11.67
N ARG A 125 -16.19 13.55 11.28
CA ARG A 125 -15.63 12.56 10.35
C ARG A 125 -15.61 13.12 8.93
N SER A 126 -14.65 14.00 8.65
CA SER A 126 -14.11 14.16 7.30
C SER A 126 -13.02 13.11 7.13
N ARG A 127 -13.21 12.15 6.21
CA ARG A 127 -12.16 11.24 5.75
C ARG A 127 -11.07 12.10 5.11
N ARG A 128 -10.10 12.56 5.90
CA ARG A 128 -8.89 13.24 5.41
C ARG A 128 -8.09 12.27 4.54
N ARG A 129 -8.42 12.21 3.25
CA ARG A 129 -7.57 11.64 2.20
C ARG A 129 -6.35 12.56 2.12
N HIS A 130 -5.24 12.12 2.71
CA HIS A 130 -3.98 12.83 2.57
C HIS A 130 -3.55 12.62 1.12
N SER A 131 -3.45 13.70 0.36
CA SER A 131 -2.86 13.70 -0.98
C SER A 131 -1.36 13.47 -0.81
N CYS A 132 -0.95 12.21 -0.71
CA CYS A 132 0.41 11.82 -0.29
C CYS A 132 1.51 12.12 -1.31
N THR A 133 1.19 12.37 -2.59
CA THR A 133 2.21 12.44 -3.65
C THR A 133 3.11 13.68 -3.55
N HIS A 134 2.55 14.85 -3.25
CA HIS A 134 3.33 16.07 -3.05
C HIS A 134 4.18 16.01 -1.77
N GLN A 135 3.66 15.39 -0.72
CA GLN A 135 4.34 15.33 0.58
C GLN A 135 5.53 14.35 0.58
N CYS A 136 5.47 13.26 -0.19
CA CYS A 136 6.61 12.36 -0.34
C CYS A 136 7.78 13.02 -1.09
N ARG A 137 7.51 13.88 -2.08
CA ARG A 137 8.56 14.58 -2.84
C ARG A 137 9.24 15.67 -2.02
N SER A 138 8.48 16.46 -1.27
CA SER A 138 9.05 17.45 -0.36
C SER A 138 9.84 16.78 0.77
N GLU A 139 9.30 15.73 1.38
CA GLU A 139 10.00 14.94 2.41
C GLU A 139 11.33 14.37 1.88
N LEU A 140 11.32 13.80 0.67
CA LEU A 140 12.54 13.27 0.06
C LEU A 140 13.57 14.37 -0.23
N ALA A 141 13.12 15.55 -0.69
CA ALA A 141 13.99 16.70 -0.92
C ALA A 141 14.63 17.19 0.39
N LEU A 142 13.85 17.33 1.46
CA LEU A 142 14.33 17.73 2.78
C LEU A 142 15.29 16.69 3.37
N ARG A 143 14.99 15.40 3.26
CA ARG A 143 15.91 14.33 3.71
C ARG A 143 17.24 14.32 2.96
N ARG A 144 17.23 14.58 1.65
CA ARG A 144 18.45 14.68 0.85
C ARG A 144 19.27 15.90 1.24
N ALA A 145 18.63 17.05 1.43
CA ALA A 145 19.29 18.27 1.90
C ALA A 145 19.88 18.11 3.31
N ALA A 146 19.18 17.40 4.20
CA ALA A 146 19.68 17.11 5.55
C ALA A 146 20.86 16.13 5.54
N LYS A 147 20.78 15.09 4.71
CA LYS A 147 21.90 14.14 4.51
C LYS A 147 23.14 14.81 3.91
N ALA A 148 22.94 15.82 3.07
CA ALA A 148 24.03 16.61 2.49
C ALA A 148 24.58 17.68 3.46
N GLY A 149 24.00 17.84 4.65
CA GLY A 149 24.48 18.77 5.68
C GLY A 149 24.02 20.21 5.51
N PHE A 150 23.23 20.54 4.48
CA PHE A 150 22.76 21.92 4.22
C PHE A 150 21.64 22.39 5.14
N ILE A 151 20.85 21.45 5.69
CA ILE A 151 19.76 21.76 6.60
C ILE A 151 19.75 20.80 7.79
N HIS A 152 19.29 21.29 8.93
CA HIS A 152 18.90 20.44 10.04
C HIS A 152 17.38 20.24 9.98
N TYR A 153 16.98 19.01 9.63
CA TYR A 153 15.59 18.61 9.48
C TYR A 153 15.31 17.29 10.21
N PRO A 154 14.55 17.32 11.32
CA PRO A 154 14.00 16.10 11.92
C PRO A 154 12.91 15.54 10.99
N PRO A 155 12.93 14.23 10.66
CA PRO A 155 11.91 13.64 9.78
C PRO A 155 10.47 13.89 10.28
N GLY A 156 9.61 14.44 9.43
CA GLY A 156 8.22 14.77 9.77
C GLY A 156 8.04 16.06 10.57
N ALA A 157 9.09 16.85 10.78
CA ALA A 157 8.97 18.19 11.36
C ALA A 157 8.27 19.15 10.39
N VAL A 158 7.62 20.17 10.95
CA VAL A 158 6.87 21.19 10.20
C VAL A 158 7.81 22.19 9.48
N GLY A 159 9.06 22.31 9.96
CA GLY A 159 10.09 23.18 9.39
C GLY A 159 11.51 22.62 9.56
N PHE A 160 12.48 23.30 8.96
CA PHE A 160 13.91 22.99 9.03
C PHE A 160 14.70 24.28 9.34
N THR A 161 15.92 24.12 9.86
CA THR A 161 16.88 25.22 10.03
C THR A 161 18.04 25.05 9.05
N LEU A 162 18.59 26.16 8.55
CA LEU A 162 19.80 26.12 7.72
C LEU A 162 21.02 25.92 8.63
N THR A 163 22.01 25.19 8.13
CA THR A 163 23.33 25.09 8.74
C THR A 163 24.26 26.15 8.14
N ASP A 164 25.42 26.39 8.76
CA ASP A 164 26.42 27.35 8.27
C ASP A 164 26.84 27.06 6.81
N GLN A 165 26.97 25.77 6.46
CA GLN A 165 27.23 25.32 5.07
C GLN A 165 26.05 25.60 4.13
N GLY A 166 24.82 25.46 4.62
CA GLY A 166 23.62 25.80 3.88
C GLY A 166 23.51 27.28 3.58
N GLU A 167 24.00 28.15 4.46
CA GLU A 167 23.97 29.60 4.21
C GLU A 167 25.01 30.05 3.18
N SER A 168 26.18 29.41 3.13
CA SER A 168 27.27 29.80 2.22
C SER A 168 27.28 29.10 0.86
N GLU A 169 26.87 27.82 0.79
CA GLU A 169 27.07 26.98 -0.40
C GLU A 169 25.80 26.75 -1.24
N LEU A 170 24.62 27.14 -0.75
CA LEU A 170 23.37 26.94 -1.50
C LEU A 170 23.27 27.90 -2.70
N ASN A 171 23.06 27.32 -3.88
CA ASN A 171 22.76 28.09 -5.08
C ASN A 171 21.37 28.78 -4.94
N PRO A 172 21.19 30.00 -5.48
CA PRO A 172 19.89 30.69 -5.57
C PRO A 172 18.71 29.80 -5.99
N ALA A 173 18.92 28.88 -6.93
CA ALA A 173 17.87 27.96 -7.38
C ALA A 173 17.48 26.92 -6.31
N GLN A 174 18.46 26.42 -5.53
CA GLN A 174 18.23 25.47 -4.45
C GLN A 174 17.55 26.13 -3.26
N ARG A 175 17.97 27.36 -2.90
CA ARG A 175 17.32 28.16 -1.86
C ARG A 175 15.85 28.45 -2.21
N LYS A 176 15.57 28.89 -3.43
CA LYS A 176 14.19 29.08 -3.93
C LYS A 176 13.36 27.80 -3.85
N GLY A 177 13.95 26.65 -4.12
CA GLY A 177 13.30 25.35 -3.99
C GLY A 177 12.94 25.00 -2.55
N LEU A 178 13.86 25.23 -1.61
CA LEU A 178 13.63 25.01 -0.17
C LEU A 178 12.57 25.98 0.39
N ASP A 179 12.61 27.25 -0.03
CA ASP A 179 11.61 28.24 0.34
C ASP A 179 10.21 27.87 -0.18
N ALA A 180 10.11 27.41 -1.43
CA ALA A 180 8.85 26.93 -1.99
C ALA A 180 8.28 25.75 -1.18
N ILE A 181 9.12 24.81 -0.75
CA ILE A 181 8.70 23.69 0.11
C ILE A 181 8.23 24.19 1.48
N SER A 182 8.92 25.17 2.07
CA SER A 182 8.56 25.79 3.35
C SER A 182 7.23 26.55 3.30
N THR A 183 7.02 27.41 2.30
CA THR A 183 5.77 28.16 2.11
C THR A 183 4.57 27.23 1.92
N HIS A 184 4.73 26.13 1.19
CA HIS A 184 3.66 25.16 1.02
C HIS A 184 3.46 24.25 2.25
N SER A 185 4.32 24.27 3.27
CA SER A 185 4.15 23.53 4.52
C SER A 185 3.26 24.27 5.53
N SER A 186 3.31 25.61 5.55
CA SER A 186 2.57 26.47 6.49
C SER A 186 1.17 26.91 6.04
N VAL A 187 0.85 26.80 4.74
CA VAL A 187 -0.41 27.33 4.17
C VAL A 187 -1.63 26.42 4.40
N TRP A 188 -1.46 25.18 4.87
CA TRP A 188 -2.60 24.24 4.99
C TRP A 188 -3.27 24.21 6.37
N GLU A 189 -3.02 25.20 7.23
CA GLU A 189 -3.71 25.33 8.53
C GLU A 189 -4.84 26.38 8.53
N VAL A 190 -5.07 27.10 7.44
CA VAL A 190 -6.16 28.09 7.39
C VAL A 190 -6.95 27.96 6.09
N GLN A 191 -8.03 27.17 6.15
CA GLN A 191 -9.37 27.60 5.77
C GLN A 191 -10.35 26.51 6.21
N VAL A 192 -10.88 26.72 7.41
CA VAL A 192 -12.12 26.12 7.91
C VAL A 192 -13.30 26.76 7.19
#